data_AF-A0A5Y2J2Y4-F1
#
_entry.id   AF-A0A5Y2J2Y4-F1
#
_cell.length_a   1.000
_cell.length_b   1.000
_cell.length_c   1.000
_cell.angle_alpha   90.00
_cell.angle_beta   90.00
_cell.angle_gamma   90.00
#
_symmetry.space_group_name_H-M   'P 1'
#
loop_
_entity.id
_entity.type
_entity.pdbx_description
1 polymer ?
#
loop_
_entity_poly.entity_id
_entity_poly.type
_entity_poly.pdbx_seq_one_letter_code
_entity_poly.pdbx_strand_id
1 'polypeptide(L)'
;MTKFIYDTKSIMTRAWEIARETYAVLKSGIFRNSKNYSVRNCLSDAMTKAWDEAKSAMVKAKTAAKKTSRYVELLSVAENNGLNHGRAWLCGDYDIECRGINPMFEGESICYVYAN
;
A
#
# COMPACT_ATOMS: atom_id res chain seq x y z
N MET A 1 -11.45 12.46 3.16
CA MET A 1 -10.96 11.23 3.86
C MET A 1 -11.91 10.09 3.54
N THR A 2 -11.51 9.14 2.71
CA THR A 2 -12.25 7.89 2.53
C THR A 2 -12.15 7.09 3.84
N LYS A 3 -13.27 6.90 4.53
CA LYS A 3 -13.36 5.95 5.65
C LYS A 3 -13.11 4.57 5.04
N PHE A 4 -11.91 4.01 5.26
CA PHE A 4 -11.64 2.62 4.91
C PHE A 4 -12.51 1.76 5.83
N ILE A 5 -13.60 1.22 5.27
CA ILE A 5 -14.46 0.27 5.96
C ILE A 5 -13.72 -1.06 5.87
N TYR A 6 -13.31 -1.62 7.01
CA TYR A 6 -12.83 -2.99 7.05
C TYR A 6 -13.95 -3.90 6.53
N ASP A 7 -13.66 -4.69 5.49
CA ASP A 7 -14.60 -5.72 5.06
C ASP A 7 -14.63 -6.82 6.14
N THR A 8 -15.57 -6.67 7.06
CA THR A 8 -15.78 -7.60 8.16
C THR A 8 -16.10 -9.01 7.67
N LYS A 9 -16.71 -9.16 6.48
CA LYS A 9 -16.97 -10.46 5.87
C LYS A 9 -15.66 -11.13 5.44
N SER A 10 -14.76 -10.38 4.81
CA SER A 10 -13.44 -10.89 4.42
C SER A 10 -12.60 -11.29 5.63
N ILE A 11 -12.57 -10.46 6.68
CA ILE A 11 -11.84 -10.77 7.93
C ILE A 11 -12.40 -12.03 8.60
N MET A 12 -13.72 -12.15 8.70
CA MET A 12 -14.37 -13.33 9.28
C MET A 12 -14.11 -14.60 8.47
N THR A 13 -14.11 -14.50 7.14
CA THR A 13 -13.81 -15.63 6.25
C THR A 13 -12.37 -16.10 6.45
N ARG A 14 -11.42 -15.16 6.49
CA ARG A 14 -10.00 -15.46 6.73
C ARG A 14 -9.75 -16.07 8.10
N ALA A 15 -10.40 -15.54 9.14
CA ALA A 15 -10.33 -16.12 10.49
C ALA A 15 -10.87 -17.57 10.50
N TRP A 16 -11.93 -17.85 9.75
CA TRP A 16 -12.49 -19.20 9.67
C TRP A 16 -11.56 -20.19 8.96
N GLU A 17 -10.88 -19.76 7.90
CA GLU A 17 -9.84 -20.56 7.23
C GLU A 17 -8.70 -20.91 8.19
N ILE A 18 -8.12 -19.90 8.86
CA ILE A 18 -7.01 -20.07 9.80
C ILE A 18 -7.40 -21.02 10.93
N ALA A 19 -8.62 -20.90 11.47
CA ALA A 19 -9.14 -21.76 12.53
C ALA A 19 -9.26 -23.22 12.08
N ARG A 20 -9.71 -23.46 10.84
CA ARG A 20 -9.83 -24.81 10.28
C ARG A 20 -8.46 -25.46 10.03
N GLU A 21 -7.51 -24.70 9.49
CA GLU A 21 -6.14 -25.16 9.27
C GLU A 21 -5.46 -25.52 10.59
N THR A 22 -5.53 -24.62 11.59
CA THR A 22 -4.97 -24.90 12.92
C THR A 22 -5.64 -26.11 13.55
N TYR A 23 -6.97 -26.22 13.51
CA TYR A 23 -7.67 -27.38 14.04
C TYR A 23 -7.25 -28.70 13.34
N ALA A 24 -7.03 -28.69 12.03
CA ALA A 24 -6.61 -29.88 11.28
C ALA A 24 -5.17 -30.32 11.64
N VAL A 25 -4.23 -29.38 11.74
CA VAL A 25 -2.83 -29.64 12.18
C VAL A 25 -2.82 -30.17 13.60
N LEU A 26 -3.60 -29.53 14.47
CA LEU A 26 -3.73 -29.92 15.84
C LEU A 26 -4.30 -31.36 15.92
N LYS A 27 -5.42 -31.65 15.26
CA LYS A 27 -6.06 -32.99 15.25
C LYS A 27 -5.15 -34.11 14.74
N SER A 28 -4.22 -33.80 13.82
CA SER A 28 -3.28 -34.76 13.21
C SER A 28 -1.99 -34.98 14.00
N GLY A 29 -1.68 -34.12 14.99
CA GLY A 29 -0.44 -34.18 15.77
C GLY A 29 -0.47 -35.01 17.05
N ILE A 30 0.72 -35.12 17.68
CA ILE A 30 1.00 -35.84 18.95
C ILE A 30 0.29 -35.20 20.17
N PHE A 31 -0.26 -33.99 20.04
CA PHE A 31 -0.83 -33.18 21.13
C PHE A 31 -2.31 -33.48 21.44
N ARG A 32 -2.80 -34.69 21.16
CA ARG A 32 -4.20 -35.13 21.38
C ARG A 32 -4.74 -34.89 22.81
N ASN A 33 -3.87 -34.71 23.80
CA ASN A 33 -4.25 -34.56 25.21
C ASN A 33 -4.18 -33.12 25.77
N SER A 34 -3.97 -32.10 24.93
CA SER A 34 -4.02 -30.71 25.40
C SER A 34 -5.47 -30.24 25.53
N LYS A 35 -5.89 -29.87 26.75
CA LYS A 35 -7.21 -29.26 27.06
C LYS A 35 -7.56 -28.01 26.23
N ASN A 36 -6.62 -27.47 25.44
CA ASN A 36 -6.76 -26.23 24.69
C ASN A 36 -7.28 -26.39 23.25
N TYR A 37 -7.63 -27.61 22.83
CA TYR A 37 -8.01 -28.01 21.46
C TYR A 37 -9.45 -27.67 21.02
N SER A 38 -10.08 -26.66 21.61
CA SER A 38 -11.43 -26.30 21.18
C SER A 38 -11.39 -25.49 19.89
N VAL A 39 -12.30 -25.79 18.96
CA VAL A 39 -12.53 -24.98 17.74
C VAL A 39 -12.79 -23.52 18.10
N ARG A 40 -13.41 -23.28 19.26
CA ARG A 40 -13.66 -21.94 19.80
C ARG A 40 -12.37 -21.17 20.10
N ASN A 41 -11.37 -21.81 20.72
CA ASN A 41 -10.08 -21.17 21.00
C ASN A 41 -9.32 -20.91 19.69
N CYS A 42 -9.32 -21.90 18.78
CA CYS A 42 -8.71 -21.74 17.46
C CYS A 42 -9.32 -20.56 16.69
N LEU A 43 -10.66 -20.39 16.77
CA LEU A 43 -11.35 -19.26 16.17
C LEU A 43 -10.97 -17.93 16.85
N SER A 44 -10.91 -17.89 18.18
CA SER A 44 -10.53 -16.67 18.91
C SER A 44 -9.13 -16.19 18.52
N ASP A 45 -8.17 -17.12 18.43
CA ASP A 45 -6.80 -16.81 18.02
C ASP A 45 -6.75 -16.41 16.54
N ALA A 46 -7.51 -17.09 15.69
CA ALA A 46 -7.59 -16.80 14.27
C ALA A 46 -8.22 -15.43 13.99
N MET A 47 -9.21 -15.01 14.78
CA MET A 47 -9.80 -13.68 14.70
C MET A 47 -8.75 -12.60 14.96
N THR A 48 -7.97 -12.75 16.02
CA THR A 48 -6.88 -11.81 16.35
C THR A 48 -5.88 -11.71 15.19
N LYS A 49 -5.45 -12.86 14.64
CA LYS A 49 -4.53 -12.91 13.49
C LYS A 49 -5.09 -12.26 12.24
N ALA A 50 -6.33 -12.58 11.86
CA ALA A 50 -6.97 -12.01 10.68
C ALA A 50 -7.14 -10.48 10.81
N TRP A 51 -7.45 -9.99 12.01
CA TRP A 51 -7.51 -8.56 12.29
C TRP A 51 -6.15 -7.87 12.13
N ASP A 52 -5.07 -8.48 12.61
CA ASP A 52 -3.73 -7.91 12.49
C ASP A 52 -3.17 -7.99 11.06
N GLU A 53 -3.50 -9.05 10.31
CA GLU A 53 -3.26 -9.15 8.86
C GLU A 53 -3.98 -8.01 8.10
N ALA A 54 -5.25 -7.78 8.41
CA ALA A 54 -6.04 -6.71 7.79
C ALA A 54 -5.48 -5.31 8.11
N LYS A 55 -5.07 -5.05 9.36
CA LYS A 55 -4.39 -3.80 9.74
C LYS A 55 -3.08 -3.62 8.99
N SER A 56 -2.27 -4.68 8.87
CA SER A 56 -0.98 -4.63 8.17
C SER A 56 -1.16 -4.38 6.67
N ALA A 57 -2.14 -5.03 6.05
CA ALA A 57 -2.51 -4.78 4.66
C ALA A 57 -2.97 -3.34 4.44
N MET A 58 -3.75 -2.77 5.38
CA MET A 58 -4.14 -1.35 5.33
C MET A 58 -2.94 -0.41 5.42
N VAL A 59 -2.01 -0.64 6.35
CA VAL A 59 -0.79 0.17 6.47
C VAL A 59 0.01 0.11 5.17
N LYS A 60 0.16 -1.08 4.58
CA LYS A 60 0.82 -1.28 3.28
C LYS A 60 0.11 -0.59 2.13
N ALA A 61 -1.23 -0.64 2.09
CA ALA A 61 -2.02 0.06 1.08
C ALA A 61 -1.90 1.59 1.23
N LYS A 62 -1.91 2.09 2.47
CA LYS A 62 -1.75 3.52 2.76
C LYS A 62 -0.34 4.03 2.41
N THR A 63 0.70 3.22 2.64
CA THR A 63 2.07 3.57 2.25
C THR A 63 2.28 3.43 0.73
N ALA A 64 1.64 2.46 0.08
CA ALA A 64 1.65 2.33 -1.38
C ALA A 64 0.95 3.51 -2.06
N ALA A 65 -0.21 3.94 -1.55
CA ALA A 65 -0.91 5.13 -2.03
C ALA A 65 -0.11 6.43 -1.84
N LYS A 66 0.83 6.47 -0.87
CA LYS A 66 1.75 7.59 -0.67
C LYS A 66 2.93 7.65 -1.64
N LYS A 67 3.14 6.63 -2.50
CA LYS A 67 4.05 6.76 -3.64
C LYS A 67 3.33 7.55 -4.74
N THR A 68 3.11 8.83 -4.47
CA THR A 68 2.69 9.80 -5.48
C THR A 68 3.78 9.86 -6.54
N SER A 69 3.52 9.30 -7.72
CA SER A 69 4.39 9.43 -8.88
C SER A 69 4.43 10.91 -9.25
N ARG A 70 5.53 11.59 -8.91
CA ARG A 70 5.84 12.89 -9.50
C ARG A 70 6.45 12.67 -10.86
N TYR A 71 6.14 13.53 -11.81
CA TYR A 71 6.81 13.58 -13.11
C TYR A 71 7.32 15.00 -13.37
N VAL A 72 8.25 15.13 -14.30
CA VAL A 72 8.79 16.42 -14.73
C VAL A 72 8.01 16.88 -15.95
N GLU A 73 7.60 18.15 -15.96
CA GLU A 73 6.86 18.78 -17.06
C GLU A 73 7.37 20.21 -17.26
N LEU A 74 7.10 20.79 -18.44
CA LEU A 74 7.33 22.21 -18.70
C LEU A 74 6.46 23.08 -17.79
N LEU A 75 7.05 24.14 -17.22
CA LEU A 75 6.33 25.07 -16.34
C LEU A 75 5.14 25.70 -17.07
N SER A 76 5.33 26.11 -18.32
CA SER A 76 4.27 26.70 -19.16
C SER A 76 3.08 25.75 -19.35
N VAL A 77 3.34 24.46 -19.54
CA VAL A 77 2.31 23.43 -19.69
C VAL A 77 1.60 23.19 -18.36
N ALA A 78 2.35 23.12 -17.26
CA ALA A 78 1.79 22.92 -15.92
C ALA A 78 0.88 24.07 -15.48
N GLU A 79 1.30 25.32 -15.71
CA GLU A 79 0.51 26.52 -15.40
C GLU A 79 -0.73 26.63 -16.29
N ASN A 80 -0.58 26.43 -17.60
CA ASN A 80 -1.69 26.53 -18.55
C ASN A 80 -2.78 25.46 -18.29
N ASN A 81 -2.38 24.28 -17.82
CA ASN A 81 -3.30 23.19 -17.48
C ASN A 81 -3.77 23.21 -16.02
N GLY A 82 -3.31 24.16 -15.20
CA GLY A 82 -3.67 24.25 -13.78
C GLY A 82 -3.23 23.03 -12.95
N LEU A 83 -2.08 22.43 -13.26
CA LEU A 83 -1.56 21.25 -12.57
C LEU A 83 -0.97 21.62 -11.20
N ASN A 84 -1.06 20.70 -10.23
CA ASN A 84 -0.37 20.86 -8.95
C ASN A 84 1.14 20.66 -9.14
N HIS A 85 1.88 21.76 -9.21
CA HIS A 85 3.31 21.74 -9.46
C HIS A 85 4.13 22.38 -8.33
N GLY A 86 5.39 21.94 -8.23
CA GLY A 86 6.38 22.50 -7.32
C GLY A 86 7.09 23.73 -7.87
N ARG A 87 8.21 24.08 -7.22
CA ARG A 87 9.13 25.12 -7.69
C ARG A 87 9.70 24.77 -9.07
N ALA A 88 9.77 25.76 -9.94
CA ALA A 88 10.40 25.63 -11.25
C ALA A 88 11.91 25.89 -11.22
N TRP A 89 12.64 25.28 -12.15
CA TRP A 89 14.06 25.52 -12.41
C TRP A 89 14.36 25.43 -13.91
N LEU A 90 15.49 25.98 -14.34
CA LEU A 90 15.94 25.87 -15.73
C LEU A 90 16.56 24.50 -15.96
N CYS A 91 16.11 23.78 -16.98
CA CYS A 91 16.68 22.50 -17.36
C CYS A 91 18.03 22.69 -18.05
N GLY A 92 19.08 22.10 -17.51
CA GLY A 92 20.42 22.07 -18.12
C GLY A 92 20.96 20.66 -18.31
N ASP A 93 22.17 20.56 -18.83
CA ASP A 93 22.83 19.30 -19.21
C ASP A 93 22.84 18.28 -18.07
N TYR A 94 23.10 18.73 -16.84
CA TYR A 94 23.10 17.88 -15.65
C TYR A 94 21.74 17.20 -15.42
N ASP A 95 20.62 17.89 -15.66
CA ASP A 95 19.29 17.31 -15.48
C ASP A 95 19.02 16.22 -16.54
N ILE A 96 19.51 16.40 -17.75
CA ILE A 96 19.36 15.45 -18.84
C ILE A 96 20.23 14.21 -18.59
N GLU A 97 21.53 14.41 -18.37
CA GLU A 97 22.51 13.33 -18.25
C GLU A 97 22.40 12.57 -16.94
N CYS A 98 22.19 13.28 -15.82
CA CYS A 98 22.22 12.66 -14.49
C CYS A 98 20.84 12.33 -13.92
N ARG A 99 19.76 12.94 -14.45
CA ARG A 99 18.39 12.70 -13.96
C ARG A 99 17.45 12.12 -15.01
N GLY A 100 17.92 11.91 -16.24
CA GLY A 100 17.14 11.31 -17.32
C GLY A 100 15.95 12.16 -17.75
N ILE A 101 16.04 13.48 -17.59
CA ILE A 101 15.03 14.41 -18.08
C ILE A 101 15.08 14.46 -19.60
N ASN A 102 13.93 14.69 -20.24
CA ASN A 102 13.82 14.74 -21.69
C ASN A 102 14.77 15.82 -22.25
N PRO A 103 15.72 15.47 -23.16
CA PRO A 103 16.61 16.44 -23.78
C PRO A 103 15.88 17.58 -24.50
N MET A 104 14.64 17.38 -24.93
CA MET A 104 13.83 18.44 -25.55
C MET A 104 13.49 19.59 -24.59
N PHE A 105 13.70 19.42 -23.29
CA PHE A 105 13.47 20.47 -22.29
C PHE A 105 14.72 21.30 -22.02
N GLU A 106 15.86 21.01 -22.64
CA GLU A 106 17.10 21.78 -22.46
C GLU A 106 16.87 23.28 -22.73
N GLY A 107 17.26 24.12 -21.77
CA GLY A 107 17.06 25.58 -21.85
C GLY A 107 15.65 26.05 -21.47
N GLU A 108 14.71 25.15 -21.20
CA GLU A 108 13.35 25.49 -20.79
C GLU A 108 13.17 25.47 -19.27
N SER A 109 12.13 26.15 -18.78
CA SER A 109 11.75 26.09 -17.36
C SER A 109 10.87 24.88 -17.10
N ILE A 110 11.29 24.00 -16.18
CA ILE A 110 10.61 22.75 -15.83
C ILE A 110 10.23 22.72 -14.35
N CYS A 111 9.25 21.89 -13.99
CA CYS A 111 8.82 21.69 -12.61
C CYS A 111 8.41 20.23 -12.34
N TYR A 112 8.36 19.86 -11.06
CA TYR A 112 7.73 18.60 -10.65
C TYR A 112 6.22 18.77 -10.58
N VAL A 113 5.48 17.95 -11.31
CA VAL A 113 4.02 17.81 -11.18
C VAL A 113 3.71 16.67 -10.22
N TYR A 114 2.80 16.93 -9.29
CA TYR A 114 2.33 15.97 -8.31
C TYR A 114 0.95 15.43 -8.70
N ALA A 115 0.67 14.20 -8.31
CA ALA A 115 -0.69 13.67 -8.38
C ALA A 115 -1.61 14.50 -7.46
N ASN A 116 -2.75 14.92 -8.00
CA ASN A 116 -3.81 15.62 -7.24
C ASN A 116 -4.48 14.70 -6.22
#